data_AF-A0A6J5J3A9-F1
#
_entry.id   AF-A0A6J5J3A9-F1
#
_cell.length_a   1.000
_cell.length_b   1.000
_cell.length_c   1.000
_cell.angle_alpha   90.00
_cell.angle_beta   90.00
_cell.angle_gamma   90.00
#
_symmetry.space_group_name_H-M   'P 1'
#
loop_
_entity.id
_entity.type
_entity.pdbx_description
1 polymer ?
#
loop_
_entity_poly.entity_id
_entity_poly.type
_entity_poly.pdbx_seq_one_letter_code
_entity_poly.pdbx_strand_id
1 'polypeptide(L)' 'MPAKSRARQSAAGAALSAGRGNTKMLDLMPPAKPMVRSMSEKEREKMASTPRCGKPEHKHDA' A
#
# COMPACT_ATOMS: atom_id res chain seq x y z
N MET A 1 11.74 2.84 -3.17
CA MET A 1 11.00 3.81 -4.00
C MET A 1 9.75 4.28 -3.25
N PRO A 2 9.52 5.59 -3.06
CA PRO A 2 8.33 6.09 -2.38
C PRO A 2 7.05 5.80 -3.20
N ALA A 3 5.90 5.67 -2.53
CA ALA A 3 4.62 5.48 -3.21
C ALA A 3 4.28 6.72 -4.05
N LYS A 4 4.27 6.55 -5.39
CA LYS A 4 3.98 7.62 -6.37
C LYS A 4 2.53 8.16 -6.36
N SER A 5 1.64 7.59 -5.54
CA SER A 5 0.21 7.94 -5.52
C SER A 5 -0.41 7.64 -4.15
N ARG A 6 -1.44 8.41 -3.76
CA ARG A 6 -2.20 8.20 -2.51
C ARG A 6 -2.88 6.83 -2.49
N ALA A 7 -3.45 6.38 -3.60
CA ALA A 7 -4.09 5.07 -3.72
C ALA A 7 -3.13 3.92 -3.37
N ARG A 8 -1.88 3.96 -3.87
CA ARG A 8 -0.86 2.95 -3.54
C ARG A 8 -0.41 2.98 -2.08
N GLN A 9 -0.36 4.16 -1.47
CA GLN A 9 -0.01 4.27 -0.06
C GLN A 9 -1.08 3.64 0.83
N SER A 10 -2.36 3.90 0.54
CA SER A 10 -3.48 3.25 1.24
C SER A 10 -3.47 1.74 1.04
N ALA A 11 -3.21 1.26 -0.18
CA ALA A 11 -3.05 -0.16 -0.47
C ALA A 11 -1.86 -0.80 0.30
N ALA A 12 -0.75 -0.07 0.47
CA ALA A 12 0.39 -0.53 1.27
C ALA A 12 0.01 -0.70 2.75
N GLY A 13 -0.79 0.21 3.31
CA GLY A 13 -1.32 0.11 4.67
C GLY A 13 -2.23 -1.10 4.87
N ALA A 14 -3.16 -1.33 3.94
CA ALA A 14 -4.02 -2.51 3.95
C ALA A 14 -3.20 -3.81 3.83
N ALA A 15 -2.21 -3.83 2.94
CA ALA A 15 -1.30 -4.95 2.76
C ALA A 15 -0.41 -5.24 3.99
N LEU A 16 -0.03 -4.20 4.75
CA LEU A 16 0.66 -4.36 6.03
C LEU A 16 -0.25 -5.03 7.07
N SER A 17 -1.48 -4.56 7.17
CA SER A 17 -2.49 -5.10 8.11
C SER A 17 -2.78 -6.59 7.84
N ALA A 18 -2.91 -6.97 6.57
CA ALA A 18 -3.07 -8.37 6.17
C ALA A 18 -1.81 -9.22 6.37
N GLY A 19 -0.62 -8.65 6.17
CA GLY A 19 0.64 -9.34 6.51
C GLY A 19 0.76 -9.69 8.00
N ARG A 20 0.14 -8.88 8.86
CA ARG A 20 0.07 -9.09 10.32
C ARG A 20 -1.10 -9.97 10.76
N GLY A 21 -1.92 -10.45 9.83
CA GLY A 21 -3.10 -11.29 10.14
C GLY A 21 -4.33 -10.52 10.64
N ASN A 22 -4.29 -9.18 10.70
CA ASN A 22 -5.43 -8.36 11.14
C ASN A 22 -6.53 -8.22 10.07
N THR A 23 -6.21 -8.51 8.81
CA THR A 23 -7.13 -8.34 7.69
C THR A 23 -7.01 -9.53 6.75
N LYS A 24 -8.16 -10.09 6.32
CA LYS A 24 -8.17 -11.23 5.40
C LYS A 24 -7.70 -10.77 4.01
N MET A 25 -6.89 -11.60 3.35
CA MET A 25 -6.35 -11.31 2.02
C MET A 25 -7.46 -11.14 0.96
N LEU A 26 -8.62 -11.77 1.19
CA LEU A 26 -9.81 -11.69 0.33
C LEU A 26 -10.46 -10.30 0.37
N ASP A 27 -10.47 -9.65 1.54
CA ASP A 27 -11.06 -8.33 1.79
C ASP A 27 -10.13 -7.16 1.37
N LEU A 28 -8.91 -7.48 0.93
CA LEU A 28 -7.98 -6.47 0.46
C LEU A 28 -8.42 -5.87 -0.88
N MET A 29 -8.18 -4.58 -1.04
CA MET A 29 -8.32 -3.93 -2.35
C MET A 29 -7.44 -4.65 -3.39
N PRO A 30 -7.87 -4.74 -4.67
CA PRO A 30 -7.09 -5.40 -5.73
C PRO A 30 -5.61 -4.99 -5.82
N PRO A 31 -5.22 -3.72 -5.62
CA PRO A 31 -3.82 -3.30 -5.62
C PRO A 31 -3.01 -3.78 -4.42
N ALA A 32 -3.65 -4.07 -3.29
CA ALA A 32 -3.00 -4.50 -2.06
C ALA A 32 -2.64 -6.00 -2.08
N LYS A 33 -3.44 -6.84 -2.76
CA LYS A 33 -3.19 -8.29 -2.90
C LYS A 33 -1.78 -8.63 -3.43
N PRO A 34 -1.32 -8.06 -4.57
CA PRO A 34 0.04 -8.31 -5.04
C PRO A 34 1.11 -7.70 -4.13
N MET A 35 0.81 -6.60 -3.42
CA MET A 35 1.74 -6.04 -2.43
C MET A 35 1.96 -7.00 -1.25
N VAL A 36 0.92 -7.75 -0.84
CA VAL A 36 1.07 -8.79 0.19
C VAL A 36 1.88 -9.99 -0.28
N ARG A 37 1.79 -10.36 -1.56
CA ARG A 37 2.54 -11.52 -2.10
C ARG A 37 3.98 -11.20 -2.45
N SER A 38 4.24 -10.00 -2.97
CA SER A 38 5.52 -9.68 -3.62
C SER A 38 6.40 -8.70 -2.87
N MET A 39 5.90 -8.02 -1.83
CA MET A 39 6.70 -7.08 -1.03
C MET A 39 6.89 -7.57 0.39
N SER A 40 8.03 -7.27 1.01
CA SER A 40 8.29 -7.59 2.42
C SER A 40 7.51 -6.66 3.36
N GLU A 41 7.26 -7.09 4.60
CA GLU A 41 6.55 -6.28 5.60
C GLU A 41 7.15 -4.88 5.77
N LYS A 42 8.49 -4.82 5.92
CA LYS A 42 9.25 -3.55 6.04
C LYS A 42 9.07 -2.62 4.83
N GLU A 43 8.90 -3.17 3.64
CA GLU A 43 8.68 -2.35 2.45
C GLU A 43 7.26 -1.80 2.38
N ARG A 44 6.27 -2.60 2.81
CA ARG A 44 4.86 -2.15 2.94
C ARG A 44 4.74 -1.05 4.00
N GLU A 45 5.42 -1.21 5.12
CA GLU A 45 5.52 -0.20 6.19
C GLU A 45 6.16 1.09 5.69
N LYS A 46 7.33 1.00 5.04
CA LYS A 46 7.97 2.18 4.43
C LYS A 46 7.06 2.88 3.42
N MET A 47 6.32 2.15 2.59
CA MET A 47 5.37 2.77 1.65
C MET A 47 4.19 3.43 2.38
N ALA A 48 3.63 2.76 3.38
CA ALA A 48 2.49 3.25 4.16
C ALA A 48 2.85 4.50 4.99
N SER A 49 4.06 4.57 5.52
CA SER A 49 4.55 5.68 6.37
C SER A 49 5.03 6.91 5.59
N THR A 50 5.04 6.90 4.26
CA THR A 50 5.43 8.09 3.49
C THR A 50 4.42 9.24 3.65
N PRO A 51 4.79 10.52 3.55
CA PRO A 51 3.82 11.61 3.68
C PRO A 51 2.71 11.56 2.61
N ARG A 52 1.45 11.84 3.00
CA ARG A 52 0.27 11.90 2.10
C ARG A 52 0.10 13.24 1.37
N CYS A 53 0.77 14.30 1.84
CA CYS A 53 0.66 15.64 1.25
C CYS A 53 1.43 15.77 -0.07
N GLY A 54 0.84 16.47 -1.04
CA GLY A 54 1.47 16.80 -2.31
C GLY A 54 1.57 15.66 -3.33
N LYS A 55 0.97 14.50 -3.08
CA LYS A 55 0.96 13.37 -4.02
C LYS A 55 -0.33 13.31 -4.82
N PRO A 56 -0.25 13.03 -6.13
CA PRO A 56 -1.43 12.81 -6.96
C PRO A 56 -2.20 11.56 -6.47
N GLU A 57 -3.50 11.56 -6.73
CA GLU A 57 -4.40 10.52 -6.24
C GLU A 57 -4.13 9.19 -6.96
N HIS A 58 -3.97 9.25 -8.29
CA HIS A 58 -3.47 8.17 -9.13
C HIS A 58 -2.15 8.55 -9.81
N LYS A 59 -1.41 7.55 -10.28
CA LYS A 59 -0.16 7.78 -11.05
C LYS A 59 -0.40 8.52 -12.38
N HIS A 60 -1.64 8.54 -12.87
CA HIS A 60 -2.03 9.21 -14.11
C HIS A 60 -2.42 10.69 -13.90
N ASP A 61 -2.57 11.14 -12.64
CA ASP A 61 -2.83 12.55 -12.28
C ASP A 61 -1.51 13.33 -12.06
N ALA A 62 -0.36 12.75 -12.43
CA ALA A 62 0.98 13.26 -12.16
C ALA A 62 1.65 13.85 -13.41
#